data_AF-A0A965PE51-F1
#
_entry.id   AF-A0A965PE51-F1
#
_cell.length_a   1.000
_cell.length_b   1.000
_cell.length_c   1.000
_cell.angle_alpha   90.00
_cell.angle_beta   90.00
_cell.angle_gamma   90.00
#
_symmetry.space_group_name_H-M   'P 1'
#
loop_
_entity.id
_entity.type
_entity.pdbx_description
1 polymer ?
#
loop_
_entity_poly.entity_id
_entity_poly.type
_entity_poly.pdbx_seq_one_letter_code
_entity_poly.pdbx_strand_id
1 'polypeptide(L)'
;MNCIKQAEKHKRPFQADADEAMQFFAGDPDFMWRDKYARGERGYNKGMNPPAFRMQVNRVWEAVRLFAAVIHHRNPTRAVTPKDYPIIGPALLGIQPQPPVPMMGPNGPVIGPDGQPVMAPDPGMQMYQQGLQQQQMMLERRKVVSQLLEDYLNYTPNELDLKRHSRKVVEEAFIKGAGVWWHELYQPPGSNVKMAGSFYDTIDNIVWDADADEFEDIRWAARKRTQPVDEV
;
A
#
# COMPACT_ATOMS: atom_id res chain seq x y z
N MET A 1 -10.07 27.55 -3.05
CA MET A 1 -8.87 28.31 -2.59
C MET A 1 -8.78 28.44 -1.07
N ASN A 2 -9.87 28.59 -0.31
CA ASN A 2 -9.80 28.67 1.15
C ASN A 2 -9.34 27.36 1.82
N CYS A 3 -9.80 26.20 1.32
CA CYS A 3 -9.39 24.87 1.78
C CYS A 3 -7.87 24.65 1.69
N ILE A 4 -7.24 25.02 0.56
CA ILE A 4 -5.78 24.92 0.36
C ILE A 4 -5.02 25.75 1.41
N LYS A 5 -5.47 26.99 1.66
CA LYS A 5 -4.83 27.86 2.67
C LYS A 5 -4.96 27.30 4.09
N GLN A 6 -6.09 26.66 4.40
CA GLN A 6 -6.29 25.99 5.69
C GLN A 6 -5.37 24.77 5.82
N ALA A 7 -5.25 23.96 4.77
CA ALA A 7 -4.33 22.82 4.73
C ALA A 7 -2.86 23.25 4.89
N GLU A 8 -2.43 24.31 4.20
CA GLU A 8 -1.08 24.88 4.37
C GLU A 8 -0.84 25.34 5.82
N LYS A 9 -1.85 25.96 6.45
CA LYS A 9 -1.76 26.39 7.85
C LYS A 9 -1.67 25.19 8.80
N HIS A 10 -2.45 24.14 8.56
CA HIS A 10 -2.45 22.92 9.36
C HIS A 10 -1.11 22.17 9.25
N LYS A 11 -0.52 22.11 8.05
CA LYS A 11 0.77 21.45 7.80
C LYS A 11 1.98 22.24 8.28
N ARG A 12 1.85 23.55 8.53
CA ARG A 12 2.96 24.43 8.93
C ARG A 12 3.85 23.92 10.09
N PRO A 13 3.32 23.43 11.23
CA PRO A 13 4.16 22.88 12.30
C PRO A 13 5.00 21.69 11.81
N PHE A 14 4.40 20.73 11.10
CA PHE A 14 5.11 19.61 10.50
C PHE A 14 6.19 20.09 9.53
N GLN A 15 5.86 21.07 8.67
CA GLN A 15 6.80 21.59 7.69
C GLN A 15 8.00 22.27 8.36
N ALA A 16 7.80 23.00 9.46
CA ALA A 16 8.89 23.64 10.20
C ALA A 16 9.88 22.61 10.76
N ASP A 17 9.37 21.53 11.36
CA ASP A 17 10.21 20.46 11.91
C ASP A 17 10.87 19.65 10.78
N ALA A 18 10.17 19.40 9.68
CA ALA A 18 10.70 18.74 8.49
C ALA A 18 11.82 19.53 7.81
N ASP A 19 11.66 20.85 7.70
CA ASP A 19 12.68 21.76 7.15
C ASP A 19 13.93 21.77 8.05
N GLU A 20 13.76 21.80 9.37
CA GLU A 20 14.85 21.71 10.35
C GLU A 20 15.59 20.37 10.24
N ALA A 21 14.86 19.25 10.18
CA ALA A 21 15.46 17.91 10.01
C ALA A 21 16.25 17.79 8.69
N MET A 22 15.72 18.38 7.61
CA MET A 22 16.41 18.38 6.32
C MET A 22 17.71 19.21 6.34
N GLN A 23 17.78 20.28 7.15
CA GLN A 23 19.03 21.02 7.33
C GLN A 23 20.13 20.14 7.95
N PHE A 24 19.78 19.23 8.86
CA PHE A 24 20.76 18.29 9.40
C PHE A 24 21.23 17.26 8.39
N PHE A 25 20.41 16.89 7.40
CA PHE A 25 20.79 15.91 6.38
C PHE A 25 21.62 16.52 5.24
N ALA A 26 21.12 17.58 4.60
CA ALA A 26 21.69 18.17 3.39
C ALA A 26 21.71 19.71 3.42
N GLY A 27 21.61 20.31 4.61
CA GLY A 27 21.64 21.76 4.79
C GLY A 27 23.03 22.38 4.72
N ASP A 28 23.04 23.70 4.85
CA ASP A 28 24.27 24.45 5.02
C ASP A 28 24.93 24.00 6.35
N PRO A 29 26.19 23.54 6.33
CA PRO A 29 26.95 23.29 7.55
C PRO A 29 26.77 24.44 8.54
N ASP A 30 26.91 25.70 8.12
CA ASP A 30 26.88 26.81 9.07
C ASP A 30 25.51 27.12 9.69
N PHE A 31 24.42 26.49 9.21
CA PHE A 31 23.05 26.72 9.71
C PHE A 31 22.95 26.65 11.23
N MET A 32 23.56 25.63 11.84
CA MET A 32 23.51 25.42 13.30
C MET A 32 24.16 26.57 14.07
N TRP A 33 25.21 27.16 13.50
CA TRP A 33 26.03 28.20 14.14
C TRP A 33 25.53 29.62 13.90
N ARG A 34 24.55 29.81 13.01
CA ARG A 34 23.94 31.13 12.78
C ARG A 34 23.27 31.60 14.07
N ASP A 35 23.48 32.87 14.43
CA ASP A 35 22.95 33.44 15.68
C ASP A 35 21.43 33.24 15.84
N LYS A 36 20.68 33.29 14.72
CA LYS A 36 19.24 33.05 14.68
C LYS A 36 18.84 31.67 15.23
N TYR A 37 19.64 30.65 14.94
CA TYR A 37 19.38 29.27 15.35
C TYR A 37 20.08 28.96 16.69
N ALA A 38 21.36 29.29 16.83
CA ALA A 38 22.15 29.01 18.03
C ALA A 38 21.64 29.74 19.28
N ARG A 39 21.21 31.01 19.15
CA ARG A 39 20.78 31.88 20.27
C ARG A 39 19.27 32.17 20.26
N GLY A 40 18.52 31.55 19.35
CA GLY A 40 17.07 31.71 19.28
C GLY A 40 16.35 31.13 20.50
N GLU A 41 15.02 31.21 20.50
CA GLU A 41 14.18 30.69 21.60
C GLU A 41 14.40 29.18 21.84
N ARG A 42 14.56 28.42 20.73
CA ARG A 42 14.94 27.00 20.69
C ARG A 42 16.45 26.76 20.59
N GLY A 43 17.27 27.81 20.71
CA GLY A 43 18.72 27.73 20.54
C GLY A 43 19.44 27.02 21.68
N TYR A 44 20.52 26.34 21.33
CA TYR A 44 21.34 25.56 22.27
C TYR A 44 22.40 26.39 23.01
N ASN A 45 22.65 27.62 22.57
CA ASN A 45 23.65 28.51 23.16
C ASN A 45 22.99 29.73 23.80
N LYS A 46 22.73 29.64 25.12
CA LYS A 46 22.19 30.76 25.91
C LYS A 46 23.31 31.35 26.77
N GLY A 47 23.77 32.55 26.39
CA GLY A 47 24.72 33.34 27.19
C GLY A 47 26.20 32.99 27.08
N MET A 48 26.60 32.06 26.19
CA MET A 48 28.02 31.77 25.93
C MET A 48 28.46 32.30 24.56
N ASN A 49 29.71 32.75 24.48
CA ASN A 49 30.32 33.06 23.19
C ASN A 49 30.53 31.76 22.40
N PRO A 50 30.30 31.76 21.07
CA PRO A 50 30.52 30.58 20.27
C PRO A 50 32.00 30.15 20.34
N PRO A 51 32.29 28.85 20.33
CA PRO A 51 33.66 28.35 20.36
C PRO A 51 34.45 28.82 19.12
N ALA A 52 35.76 28.97 19.28
CA ALA A 52 36.65 29.38 18.19
C ALA A 52 36.71 28.34 17.06
N PHE A 53 36.55 27.06 17.39
CA PHE A 53 36.43 25.97 16.42
C PHE A 53 35.00 25.46 16.38
N ARG A 54 34.41 25.45 15.19
CA ARG A 54 33.04 24.99 14.94
C ARG A 54 33.11 23.66 14.21
N MET A 55 32.93 22.57 14.97
CA MET A 55 32.91 21.23 14.42
C MET A 55 31.48 20.79 14.13
N GLN A 56 31.27 20.08 13.03
CA GLN A 56 29.99 19.47 12.72
C GLN A 56 30.17 18.04 12.29
N VAL A 57 29.35 17.18 12.87
CA VAL A 57 29.32 15.75 12.56
C VAL A 57 27.89 15.41 12.15
N ASN A 58 27.71 15.11 10.87
CA ASN A 58 26.40 14.81 10.32
C ASN A 58 26.01 13.35 10.59
N ARG A 59 25.57 13.06 11.81
CA ARG A 59 25.10 11.72 12.22
C ARG A 59 23.81 11.31 11.52
N VAL A 60 22.98 12.28 11.12
CA VAL A 60 21.73 12.01 10.41
C VAL A 60 22.02 11.40 9.04
N TRP A 61 22.97 11.97 8.30
CA TRP A 61 23.40 11.43 7.02
C TRP A 61 23.96 10.00 7.15
N GLU A 62 24.80 9.74 8.17
CA GLU A 62 25.33 8.40 8.43
C GLU A 62 24.19 7.40 8.73
N ALA A 63 23.26 7.77 9.60
CA ALA A 63 22.11 6.94 9.95
C ALA A 63 21.24 6.61 8.73
N VAL A 64 20.87 7.63 7.95
CA VAL A 64 20.05 7.44 6.72
C VAL A 64 20.75 6.49 5.76
N ARG A 65 22.07 6.65 5.55
CA ARG A 65 22.83 5.77 4.64
C ARG A 65 22.89 4.33 5.12
N LEU A 66 23.06 4.11 6.42
CA LEU A 66 23.08 2.77 7.01
C LEU A 66 21.71 2.10 6.94
N PHE A 67 20.65 2.78 7.38
CA PHE A 67 19.30 2.20 7.44
C PHE A 67 18.67 2.02 6.05
N ALA A 68 18.87 2.99 5.14
CA ALA A 68 18.36 2.87 3.77
C ALA A 68 19.00 1.66 3.05
N ALA A 69 20.30 1.40 3.25
CA ALA A 69 20.94 0.24 2.65
C ALA A 69 20.33 -1.08 3.14
N VAL A 70 20.00 -1.19 4.43
CA VAL A 70 19.36 -2.38 5.01
C VAL A 70 17.95 -2.57 4.46
N ILE A 71 17.15 -1.51 4.41
CA ILE A 71 15.76 -1.57 3.95
C ILE A 71 15.68 -1.90 2.46
N HIS A 72 16.59 -1.36 1.67
CA HIS A 72 16.64 -1.64 0.23
C HIS A 72 17.42 -2.89 -0.15
N HIS A 73 17.91 -3.68 0.82
CA HIS A 73 18.59 -4.94 0.53
C HIS A 73 17.67 -5.94 -0.18
N ARG A 74 16.36 -5.91 0.12
CA ARG A 74 15.32 -6.65 -0.62
C ARG A 74 14.19 -5.71 -0.97
N ASN A 75 14.01 -5.44 -2.25
CA ASN A 75 12.81 -4.75 -2.71
C ASN A 75 11.61 -5.68 -2.49
N PRO A 76 10.55 -5.22 -1.81
CA PRO A 76 9.35 -6.02 -1.63
C PRO A 76 8.70 -6.28 -2.99
N THR A 77 8.34 -7.54 -3.25
CA THR A 77 7.44 -7.92 -4.33
C THR A 77 6.00 -7.82 -3.82
N ARG A 78 5.08 -7.45 -4.70
CA ARG A 78 3.66 -7.44 -4.37
C ARG A 78 3.14 -8.87 -4.46
N ALA A 79 2.39 -9.32 -3.46
CA ALA A 79 1.75 -10.63 -3.43
C ALA A 79 0.23 -10.46 -3.44
N VAL A 80 -0.49 -11.25 -4.24
CA VAL A 80 -1.95 -11.15 -4.35
C VAL A 80 -2.58 -12.45 -3.87
N THR A 81 -3.28 -12.38 -2.73
CA THR A 81 -4.01 -13.53 -2.18
C THR A 81 -5.48 -13.49 -2.60
N PRO A 82 -6.02 -14.55 -3.22
CA PRO A 82 -7.44 -14.62 -3.56
C PRO A 82 -8.29 -14.75 -2.28
N LYS A 83 -9.46 -14.12 -2.26
CA LYS A 83 -10.44 -14.29 -1.18
C LYS A 83 -11.16 -15.63 -1.30
N ASP A 84 -11.11 -16.43 -0.25
CA ASP A 84 -11.82 -17.70 -0.15
C ASP A 84 -13.34 -17.51 -0.14
N TYR A 85 -14.05 -18.47 -0.73
CA TYR A 85 -15.50 -18.53 -0.59
C TYR A 85 -15.85 -19.30 0.69
N PRO A 86 -16.83 -18.82 1.48
CA PRO A 86 -17.30 -19.58 2.62
C PRO A 86 -17.99 -20.86 2.13
N ILE A 87 -17.59 -22.00 2.69
CA ILE A 87 -18.30 -23.27 2.49
C ILE A 87 -19.55 -23.20 3.38
N ILE A 88 -20.71 -23.04 2.76
CA ILE A 88 -21.98 -23.00 3.49
C ILE A 88 -22.33 -24.44 3.84
N GLY A 89 -22.44 -24.78 5.12
CA GLY A 89 -22.82 -26.14 5.52
C GLY A 89 -24.25 -26.49 5.05
N PRO A 90 -24.55 -27.76 4.75
CA PRO A 90 -25.85 -28.18 4.23
C PRO A 90 -27.03 -27.81 5.16
N ALA A 91 -26.80 -27.82 6.48
CA ALA A 91 -27.78 -27.40 7.48
C ALA A 91 -28.18 -25.91 7.37
N LEU A 92 -27.29 -25.03 6.90
CA LEU A 92 -27.56 -23.61 6.70
C LEU A 92 -28.38 -23.31 5.43
N LEU A 93 -28.39 -24.25 4.47
CA LEU A 93 -29.18 -24.17 3.23
C LEU A 93 -30.59 -24.78 3.38
N GLY A 94 -30.96 -25.19 4.61
CA GLY A 94 -32.24 -25.88 4.87
C GLY A 94 -32.27 -27.33 4.36
N ILE A 95 -31.13 -27.87 3.93
CA ILE A 95 -31.00 -29.26 3.50
C ILE A 95 -30.80 -30.10 4.77
N GLN A 96 -31.91 -30.62 5.31
CA GLN A 96 -31.84 -31.64 6.34
C GLN A 96 -31.51 -32.98 5.65
N PRO A 97 -30.49 -33.72 6.13
CA PRO A 97 -30.21 -35.05 5.58
C PRO A 97 -31.43 -35.92 5.80
N GLN A 98 -32.14 -36.28 4.72
CA GLN A 98 -33.20 -37.27 4.80
C GLN A 98 -32.53 -38.65 4.83
N PRO A 99 -33.06 -39.60 5.63
CA PRO A 99 -32.53 -40.95 5.61
C PRO A 99 -32.63 -41.49 4.17
N PRO A 100 -31.54 -42.08 3.64
CA PRO A 100 -31.51 -42.54 2.25
C PRO A 100 -32.64 -43.53 1.99
N VAL A 101 -33.52 -43.20 1.04
CA VAL A 101 -34.65 -44.05 0.67
C VAL A 101 -34.20 -45.14 -0.30
N PRO A 102 -34.62 -46.40 -0.14
CA PRO A 102 -34.33 -47.47 -1.08
C PRO A 102 -34.87 -47.14 -2.47
N MET A 103 -34.05 -47.30 -3.51
CA MET A 103 -34.49 -47.12 -4.89
C MET A 103 -35.56 -48.18 -5.20
N MET A 104 -36.81 -47.76 -5.45
CA MET A 104 -37.92 -48.67 -5.82
C MET A 104 -37.93 -48.91 -7.33
N GLY A 105 -37.82 -50.17 -7.73
CA GLY A 105 -38.10 -50.63 -9.10
C GLY A 105 -39.57 -51.06 -9.25
N PRO A 106 -40.00 -51.44 -10.47
CA PRO A 106 -41.39 -51.81 -10.77
C PRO A 106 -41.96 -52.95 -9.90
N ASN A 107 -41.10 -53.82 -9.36
CA ASN A 107 -41.47 -54.98 -8.54
C ASN A 107 -40.93 -54.93 -7.09
N GLY A 108 -40.48 -53.76 -6.59
CA GLY A 108 -39.95 -53.61 -5.22
C GLY A 108 -38.55 -52.98 -5.16
N PRO A 109 -37.93 -52.89 -3.96
CA PRO A 109 -36.62 -52.25 -3.78
C PRO A 109 -35.54 -52.95 -4.60
N VAL A 110 -34.75 -52.16 -5.34
CA VAL A 110 -33.63 -52.64 -6.15
C VAL A 110 -32.54 -53.12 -5.20
N ILE A 111 -32.31 -54.43 -5.15
CA ILE A 111 -31.28 -55.07 -4.32
C ILE A 111 -30.00 -55.21 -5.17
N GLY A 112 -28.90 -54.68 -4.66
CA GLY A 112 -27.59 -54.81 -5.30
C GLY A 112 -27.05 -56.25 -5.25
N PRO A 113 -26.00 -56.57 -6.00
CA PRO A 113 -25.39 -57.92 -6.03
C PRO A 113 -24.92 -58.42 -4.64
N ASP A 114 -24.75 -57.51 -3.68
CA ASP A 114 -24.31 -57.80 -2.31
C ASP A 114 -25.49 -58.05 -1.32
N GLY A 115 -26.72 -58.15 -1.82
CA GLY A 115 -27.92 -58.42 -1.00
C GLY A 115 -28.45 -57.22 -0.21
N GLN A 116 -27.86 -56.03 -0.37
CA GLN A 116 -28.35 -54.80 0.24
C GLN A 116 -29.13 -53.92 -0.74
N PRO A 117 -30.17 -53.20 -0.27
CA PRO A 117 -30.94 -52.28 -1.12
C PRO A 117 -30.06 -51.13 -1.60
N VAL A 118 -30.09 -50.88 -2.91
CA VAL A 118 -29.42 -49.74 -3.54
C VAL A 118 -30.12 -48.47 -3.05
N MET A 119 -29.41 -47.68 -2.25
CA MET A 119 -29.92 -46.42 -1.71
C MET A 119 -29.92 -45.35 -2.80
N ALA A 120 -31.03 -44.63 -2.97
CA ALA A 120 -31.06 -43.48 -3.85
C ALA A 120 -30.19 -42.35 -3.23
N PRO A 121 -29.30 -41.70 -4.01
CA PRO A 121 -28.59 -40.54 -3.52
C PRO A 121 -29.61 -39.44 -3.19
N ASP A 122 -29.56 -38.92 -1.96
CA ASP A 122 -30.46 -37.87 -1.49
C ASP A 122 -30.38 -36.66 -2.44
N PRO A 123 -31.47 -36.23 -3.11
CA PRO A 123 -31.47 -35.12 -4.06
C PRO A 123 -30.87 -33.83 -3.48
N GLY A 124 -31.05 -33.60 -2.17
CA GLY A 124 -30.44 -32.46 -1.47
C GLY A 124 -28.92 -32.53 -1.40
N MET A 125 -28.34 -33.73 -1.20
CA MET A 125 -26.89 -33.94 -1.19
C MET A 125 -26.27 -33.91 -2.59
N GLN A 126 -27.00 -34.34 -3.64
CA GLN A 126 -26.55 -34.15 -5.03
C GLN A 126 -26.47 -32.68 -5.41
N MET A 127 -27.45 -31.86 -5.02
CA MET A 127 -27.41 -30.41 -5.26
C MET A 127 -26.25 -29.74 -4.51
N TYR A 128 -25.97 -30.18 -3.29
CA TYR A 128 -24.84 -29.70 -2.50
C TYR A 128 -23.48 -30.08 -3.11
N GLN A 129 -23.31 -31.31 -3.62
CA GLN A 129 -22.10 -31.70 -4.35
C GLN A 129 -21.89 -30.87 -5.62
N GLN A 130 -22.95 -30.60 -6.38
CA GLN A 130 -22.86 -29.76 -7.56
C GLN A 130 -22.51 -28.30 -7.19
N GLY A 131 -23.06 -27.78 -6.10
CA GLY A 131 -22.73 -26.46 -5.56
C GLY A 131 -21.27 -26.34 -5.10
N LEU A 132 -20.75 -27.36 -4.40
CA LEU A 132 -19.34 -27.42 -4.01
C LEU A 132 -18.40 -27.47 -5.21
N GLN A 133 -18.75 -28.24 -6.25
CA GLN A 133 -17.95 -28.34 -7.46
C GLN A 133 -17.93 -27.02 -8.24
N GLN A 134 -19.07 -26.33 -8.32
CA GLN A 134 -19.16 -24.99 -8.90
C GLN A 134 -18.36 -23.95 -8.09
N GLN A 135 -18.39 -24.05 -6.75
CA GLN A 135 -17.62 -23.19 -5.86
C GLN A 135 -16.11 -23.42 -6.01
N GLN A 136 -15.68 -24.68 -6.19
CA GLN A 136 -14.28 -25.02 -6.47
C GLN A 136 -13.82 -24.42 -7.81
N MET A 137 -14.60 -24.55 -8.89
CA MET A 137 -14.25 -23.92 -10.17
C MET A 137 -14.12 -22.38 -10.04
N MET A 138 -14.99 -21.75 -9.25
CA MET A 138 -14.93 -20.31 -9.00
C MET A 138 -13.68 -19.89 -8.20
N LEU A 139 -13.21 -20.74 -7.27
CA LEU A 139 -11.95 -20.52 -6.56
C LEU A 139 -10.75 -20.64 -7.50
N GLU A 140 -10.73 -21.66 -8.35
CA GLU A 140 -9.65 -21.84 -9.34
C GLU A 140 -9.56 -20.64 -10.28
N ARG A 141 -10.70 -20.13 -10.77
CA ARG A 141 -10.73 -18.90 -11.58
C ARG A 141 -10.12 -17.71 -10.84
N ARG A 142 -10.43 -17.53 -9.54
CA ARG A 142 -9.86 -16.44 -8.73
C ARG A 142 -8.35 -16.59 -8.54
N LYS A 143 -7.84 -17.82 -8.37
CA LYS A 143 -6.40 -18.09 -8.27
C LYS A 143 -5.66 -17.68 -9.54
N VAL A 144 -6.23 -17.95 -10.72
CA VAL A 144 -5.65 -17.50 -11.99
C VAL A 144 -5.66 -15.98 -12.10
N VAL A 145 -6.76 -15.33 -11.73
CA VAL A 145 -6.85 -13.86 -11.73
C VAL A 145 -5.87 -13.24 -10.74
N SER A 146 -5.68 -13.83 -9.56
CA SER A 146 -4.71 -13.31 -8.58
C SER A 146 -3.28 -13.44 -9.08
N GLN A 147 -2.92 -14.56 -9.72
CA GLN A 147 -1.61 -14.72 -10.36
C GLN A 147 -1.36 -13.69 -11.45
N LEU A 148 -2.33 -13.49 -12.36
CA LEU A 148 -2.20 -12.50 -13.43
C LEU A 148 -2.11 -11.06 -12.89
N LEU A 149 -2.84 -10.75 -11.81
CA LEU A 149 -2.75 -9.47 -11.14
C LEU A 149 -1.39 -9.29 -10.46
N GLU A 150 -0.87 -10.34 -9.81
CA GLU A 150 0.44 -10.34 -9.18
C GLU A 150 1.56 -10.09 -10.20
N ASP A 151 1.52 -10.78 -11.33
CA ASP A 151 2.49 -10.61 -12.42
C ASP A 151 2.44 -9.18 -12.97
N TYR A 152 1.23 -8.64 -13.21
CA TYR A 152 1.08 -7.26 -13.68
C TYR A 152 1.59 -6.24 -12.64
N LEU A 153 1.28 -6.43 -11.37
CA LEU A 153 1.69 -5.55 -10.29
C LEU A 153 3.21 -5.59 -10.03
N ASN A 154 3.89 -6.68 -10.37
CA ASN A 154 5.35 -6.82 -10.30
C ASN A 154 6.05 -6.43 -11.62
N TYR A 155 5.32 -6.33 -12.73
CA TYR A 155 5.82 -5.81 -13.99
C TYR A 155 6.00 -4.28 -13.98
N THR A 156 4.99 -3.51 -13.56
CA THR A 156 5.04 -2.04 -13.61
C THR A 156 6.17 -1.39 -12.79
N PRO A 157 6.60 -1.93 -11.63
CA PRO A 157 7.75 -1.41 -10.90
C PRO A 157 9.07 -1.43 -11.67
N ASN A 158 9.27 -2.41 -12.55
CA ASN A 158 10.49 -2.55 -13.34
C ASN A 158 10.51 -1.55 -14.50
N GLU A 159 9.38 -1.40 -15.19
CA GLU A 159 9.26 -0.47 -16.33
C GLU A 159 9.30 1.00 -15.92
N LEU A 160 8.76 1.34 -14.75
CA LEU A 160 8.61 2.72 -14.29
C LEU A 160 9.66 3.14 -13.24
N ASP A 161 10.77 2.38 -13.12
CA ASP A 161 11.88 2.62 -12.18
C ASP A 161 11.41 2.91 -10.74
N LEU A 162 10.46 2.12 -10.25
CA LEU A 162 9.92 2.29 -8.90
C LEU A 162 11.01 2.14 -7.83
N LYS A 163 12.07 1.37 -8.11
CA LYS A 163 13.21 1.21 -7.19
C LYS A 163 13.86 2.55 -6.84
N ARG A 164 14.09 3.41 -7.82
CA ARG A 164 14.68 4.73 -7.57
C ARG A 164 13.71 5.66 -6.86
N HIS A 165 12.43 5.63 -7.22
CA HIS A 165 11.39 6.40 -6.53
C HIS A 165 11.20 5.97 -5.08
N SER A 166 11.17 4.66 -4.82
CA SER A 166 11.07 4.06 -3.49
C SER A 166 12.24 4.48 -2.60
N ARG A 167 13.47 4.50 -3.13
CA ARG A 167 14.64 5.00 -2.39
C ARG A 167 14.45 6.43 -1.88
N LYS A 168 14.01 7.33 -2.76
CA LYS A 168 13.77 8.72 -2.39
C LYS A 168 12.64 8.86 -1.36
N VAL A 169 11.54 8.11 -1.52
CA VAL A 169 10.43 8.12 -0.55
C VAL A 169 10.89 7.66 0.83
N VAL A 170 11.66 6.57 0.89
CA VAL A 170 12.17 6.03 2.16
C VAL A 170 13.18 6.99 2.79
N GLU A 171 14.13 7.53 2.02
CA GLU A 171 15.09 8.53 2.50
C GLU A 171 14.36 9.75 3.10
N GLU A 172 13.37 10.29 2.39
CA GLU A 172 12.58 11.42 2.88
C GLU A 172 11.76 11.07 4.12
N ALA A 173 11.14 9.89 4.16
CA ALA A 173 10.40 9.41 5.32
C ALA A 173 11.29 9.27 6.57
N PHE A 174 12.55 8.85 6.41
CA PHE A 174 13.50 8.81 7.52
C PHE A 174 13.88 10.18 8.05
N ILE A 175 13.97 11.19 7.17
CA ILE A 175 14.43 12.53 7.54
C ILE A 175 13.27 13.35 8.11
N LYS A 176 12.15 13.41 7.39
CA LYS A 176 11.00 14.27 7.70
C LYS A 176 9.90 13.57 8.48
N GLY A 177 9.97 12.25 8.65
CA GLY A 177 8.92 11.43 9.25
C GLY A 177 7.80 11.03 8.29
N ALA A 178 7.81 11.52 7.04
CA ALA A 178 6.86 11.13 6.01
C ALA A 178 7.48 11.25 4.60
N GLY A 179 7.08 10.37 3.70
CA GLY A 179 7.45 10.40 2.29
C GLY A 179 6.24 10.01 1.44
N VAL A 180 6.24 10.39 0.15
CA VAL A 180 5.03 10.25 -0.66
C VAL A 180 5.26 9.50 -1.97
N TRP A 181 4.47 8.43 -2.16
CA TRP A 181 4.20 7.88 -3.47
C TRP A 181 2.96 8.53 -4.08
N TRP A 182 3.16 9.25 -5.18
CA TRP A 182 2.07 9.73 -6.00
C TRP A 182 1.74 8.72 -7.10
N HIS A 183 0.52 8.20 -7.08
CA HIS A 183 0.05 7.28 -8.11
C HIS A 183 -0.58 8.07 -9.26
N GLU A 184 -0.06 7.89 -10.48
CA GLU A 184 -0.65 8.46 -11.69
C GLU A 184 -0.51 7.53 -12.89
N LEU A 185 -1.38 7.73 -13.89
CA LEU A 185 -1.28 7.06 -15.17
C LEU A 185 -0.21 7.75 -16.01
N TYR A 186 0.89 7.05 -16.25
CA TYR A 186 1.98 7.52 -17.08
C TYR A 186 1.90 6.91 -18.47
N GLN A 187 2.16 7.74 -19.48
CA GLN A 187 2.24 7.33 -20.87
C GLN A 187 3.68 7.46 -21.34
N PRO A 188 4.39 6.36 -21.61
CA PRO A 188 5.73 6.42 -22.17
C PRO A 188 5.73 7.15 -23.52
N PRO A 189 6.74 7.97 -23.82
CA PRO A 189 6.82 8.67 -25.10
C PRO A 189 6.84 7.66 -26.25
N GLY A 190 5.90 7.79 -27.19
CA GLY A 190 5.74 6.88 -28.33
C GLY A 190 4.84 5.66 -28.09
N SER A 191 4.29 5.47 -26.89
CA SER A 191 3.28 4.43 -26.62
C SER A 191 1.89 5.04 -26.53
N ASN A 192 0.86 4.33 -27.03
CA ASN A 192 -0.54 4.67 -26.78
C ASN A 192 -1.09 4.03 -25.50
N VAL A 193 -0.29 3.18 -24.84
CA VAL A 193 -0.69 2.48 -23.62
C VAL A 193 -0.32 3.31 -22.41
N LYS A 194 -1.32 3.57 -21.56
CA LYS A 194 -1.13 4.20 -20.25
C LYS A 194 -0.89 3.11 -19.21
N MET A 195 0.14 3.30 -18.39
CA MET A 195 0.50 2.38 -17.31
C MET A 195 0.32 3.07 -15.96
N ALA A 196 -0.20 2.34 -14.97
CA ALA A 196 -0.30 2.84 -13.61
C ALA A 196 1.08 2.81 -12.94
N GLY A 197 1.58 3.99 -12.56
CA GLY A 197 2.88 4.17 -11.93
C GLY A 197 2.77 4.70 -10.51
N SER A 198 3.87 4.56 -9.77
CA SER A 198 4.04 5.19 -8.45
C SER A 198 5.31 6.02 -8.50
N PHE A 199 5.19 7.32 -8.36
CA PHE A 199 6.29 8.26 -8.53
C PHE A 199 6.59 8.95 -7.21
N TYR A 200 7.85 9.27 -6.98
CA TYR A 200 8.27 10.09 -5.85
C TYR A 200 7.81 11.52 -6.07
N ASP A 201 7.17 12.09 -5.05
CA ASP A 201 7.04 13.53 -4.87
C ASP A 201 7.47 13.88 -3.44
N THR A 202 7.95 15.10 -3.23
CA THR A 202 8.31 15.55 -1.88
C THR A 202 7.05 15.75 -1.07
N ILE A 203 7.10 15.35 0.22
CA ILE A 203 6.00 15.64 1.16
C ILE A 203 5.67 17.14 1.16
N ASP A 204 6.64 18.01 0.92
CA ASP A 204 6.49 19.48 0.93
C ASP A 204 5.46 19.97 -0.08
N ASN A 205 5.37 19.31 -1.24
CA ASN A 205 4.48 19.70 -2.34
C ASN A 205 3.02 19.28 -2.11
N ILE A 206 2.76 18.43 -1.12
CA ILE A 206 1.44 17.87 -0.90
C ILE A 206 0.74 18.57 0.25
N VAL A 207 -0.52 18.90 0.01
CA VAL A 207 -1.44 19.38 1.03
C VAL A 207 -2.69 18.52 0.97
N TRP A 208 -3.24 18.17 2.12
CA TRP A 208 -4.43 17.35 2.22
C TRP A 208 -5.45 18.02 3.11
N ASP A 209 -6.63 17.41 3.20
CA ASP A 209 -7.73 17.89 4.00
C ASP A 209 -7.29 18.17 5.45
N ALA A 210 -7.47 19.43 5.90
CA ALA A 210 -7.05 19.87 7.23
C ALA A 210 -7.95 19.32 8.33
N ASP A 211 -9.18 18.95 7.97
CA ASP A 211 -10.20 18.47 8.89
C ASP A 211 -10.17 16.93 9.05
N ALA A 212 -9.23 16.25 8.38
CA ALA A 212 -9.07 14.81 8.49
C ALA A 212 -8.22 14.47 9.73
N ASP A 213 -8.83 13.74 10.68
CA ASP A 213 -8.11 13.20 11.84
C ASP A 213 -7.24 12.00 11.46
N GLU A 214 -7.73 11.17 10.53
CA GLU A 214 -7.03 10.01 9.98
C GLU A 214 -6.81 10.14 8.47
N PHE A 215 -5.77 9.48 7.94
CA PHE A 215 -5.50 9.49 6.50
C PHE A 215 -6.63 8.87 5.66
N GLU A 216 -7.47 8.02 6.26
CA GLU A 216 -8.63 7.39 5.60
C GLU A 216 -9.78 8.39 5.37
N ASP A 217 -9.86 9.45 6.18
CA ASP A 217 -10.92 10.46 6.13
C ASP A 217 -10.61 11.61 5.17
N ILE A 218 -9.42 11.60 4.56
CA ILE A 218 -9.00 12.63 3.61
C ILE A 218 -9.95 12.63 2.40
N ARG A 219 -10.73 13.70 2.26
CA ARG A 219 -11.65 13.86 1.12
C ARG A 219 -10.97 14.43 -0.11
N TRP A 220 -9.87 15.14 0.10
CA TRP A 220 -9.12 15.77 -0.98
C TRP A 220 -7.63 15.89 -0.63
N ALA A 221 -6.81 15.74 -1.65
CA ALA A 221 -5.39 16.04 -1.60
C ALA A 221 -5.01 16.84 -2.85
N ALA A 222 -4.13 17.81 -2.70
CA ALA A 222 -3.60 18.61 -3.79
C ALA A 222 -2.07 18.51 -3.80
N ARG A 223 -1.52 18.49 -5.02
CA ARG A 223 -0.10 18.38 -5.31
C ARG A 223 0.36 19.62 -6.04
N LYS A 224 1.34 20.33 -5.49
CA LYS A 224 2.02 21.43 -6.17
C LYS A 224 2.90 20.85 -7.27
N ARG A 225 2.67 21.26 -8.52
CA ARG A 225 3.50 20.89 -9.67
C ARG A 225 4.26 22.12 -10.17
N THR A 226 5.55 21.95 -10.42
CA THR A 226 6.37 22.92 -11.17
C THR A 226 6.73 22.24 -12.48
N GLN A 227 6.22 22.76 -13.59
CA GLN A 227 6.56 22.30 -14.94
C GLN A 227 7.49 23.32 -15.60
N PRO A 228 8.43 22.87 -16.45
CA PRO A 228 9.22 23.80 -17.27
C PRO A 228 8.27 24.55 -18.22
N VAL A 229 8.62 25.82 -18.50
CA VAL A 229 7.76 26.73 -19.28
C VAL A 229 7.46 26.17 -20.68
N ASP A 230 8.36 25.37 -21.24
CA ASP A 230 8.27 24.83 -22.59
C ASP A 230 7.27 23.65 -22.73
N GLU A 231 6.74 23.12 -21.63
CA GLU A 231 5.81 21.98 -21.60
C GLU A 231 4.36 22.36 -21.26
N VAL A 232 4.07 23.66 -21.05
CA VAL A 232 2.74 24.19 -20.67
C VAL A 232 1.90 24.59 -21.87
#